data_AF-A0A1R4IXN3-F1
#
_entry.id   AF-A0A1R4IXN3-F1
#
_cell.length_a   1.000
_cell.length_b   1.000
_cell.length_c   1.000
_cell.angle_alpha   90.00
_cell.angle_beta   90.00
_cell.angle_gamma   90.00
#
_symmetry.space_group_name_H-M   'P 1'
#
loop_
_entity.id
_entity.type
_entity.pdbx_description
1 polymer ?
#
loop_
_entity_poly.entity_id
_entity_poly.type
_entity_poly.pdbx_seq_one_letter_code
_entity_poly.pdbx_strand_id
1 'polypeptide(L)' 'MSTQGKQIRHEEVRIGTTVRATHEQILVEGTVTAIYRNYFLVGEYPRSTAIRTEYDWDIWEVQP' A
#
# COMPACT_ATOMS: atom_id res chain seq x y z
N MET A 1 5.42 18.63 -10.10
CA MET A 1 5.93 17.42 -10.79
C MET A 1 5.15 16.24 -10.23
N SER A 2 4.15 15.75 -10.97
CA SER A 2 3.32 14.63 -10.52
C SER A 2 4.10 13.34 -10.67
N THR A 3 4.45 12.69 -9.56
CA THR A 3 4.81 11.27 -9.56
C THR A 3 3.58 10.53 -10.11
N GLN A 4 3.65 10.06 -11.35
CA GLN A 4 2.57 9.28 -11.96
C GLN A 4 2.50 7.91 -11.26
N GLY A 5 1.73 7.84 -10.17
CA GLY A 5 1.33 6.56 -9.61
C GLY A 5 0.23 5.92 -10.47
N LYS A 6 0.20 4.59 -10.54
CA LYS A 6 -0.94 3.84 -11.11
C LYS A 6 -1.86 3.45 -9.94
N GLN A 7 -3.13 3.84 -10.00
CA GLN A 7 -4.13 3.32 -9.05
C GLN A 7 -4.31 1.82 -9.29
N ILE A 8 -4.28 1.03 -8.22
CA ILE A 8 -4.38 -0.43 -8.26
C ILE A 8 -5.38 -0.94 -7.22
N ARG A 9 -5.93 -2.13 -7.46
CA ARG A 9 -6.73 -2.82 -6.45
C ARG A 9 -5.84 -3.59 -5.47
N HIS A 10 -6.37 -3.92 -4.29
CA HIS A 10 -5.60 -4.66 -3.28
C HIS A 10 -5.16 -6.05 -3.77
N GLU A 11 -5.88 -6.68 -4.71
CA GLU A 11 -5.51 -7.97 -5.30
C GLU A 11 -4.33 -7.87 -6.30
N GLU A 12 -4.06 -6.67 -6.81
CA GLU A 12 -2.92 -6.39 -7.68
C GLU A 12 -1.62 -6.13 -6.89
N VAL A 13 -1.72 -5.87 -5.58
CA VAL A 13 -0.56 -5.61 -4.72
C VAL A 13 0.41 -6.78 -4.72
N ARG A 14 1.72 -6.49 -4.80
CA ARG A 14 2.81 -7.47 -4.77
C ARG A 14 3.85 -7.07 -3.74
N ILE A 15 4.52 -8.08 -3.16
CA ILE A 15 5.68 -7.86 -2.29
C ILE A 15 6.78 -7.17 -3.11
N GLY A 16 7.41 -6.14 -2.54
CA GLY A 16 8.44 -5.34 -3.20
C GLY A 16 7.91 -4.12 -3.95
N THR A 17 6.60 -3.99 -4.15
CA THR A 17 6.00 -2.78 -4.75
C THR A 17 5.98 -1.65 -3.74
N THR A 18 6.39 -0.45 -4.15
CA THR A 18 6.18 0.78 -3.37
C THR A 18 4.78 1.30 -3.63
N VAL A 19 4.00 1.45 -2.56
CA VAL A 19 2.62 1.92 -2.63
C VAL A 19 2.41 3.16 -1.79
N ARG A 20 1.46 3.98 -2.20
CA ARG A 20 0.81 4.99 -1.38
C ARG A 20 -0.64 4.58 -1.19
N ALA A 21 -1.05 4.33 0.04
CA ALA A 21 -2.41 3.94 0.40
C ALA A 21 -3.05 5.01 1.29
N THR A 22 -4.26 5.44 0.95
CA THR A 22 -5.04 6.40 1.75
C THR A 22 -6.41 5.85 2.11
N HIS A 23 -6.83 6.07 3.35
CA HIS A 23 -8.18 5.79 3.82
C HIS A 23 -8.57 6.84 4.87
N GLU A 24 -9.66 7.56 4.61
CA GLU A 24 -10.08 8.73 5.41
C GLU A 24 -8.95 9.78 5.57
N GLN A 25 -8.44 9.97 6.80
CA GLN A 25 -7.33 10.89 7.12
C GLN A 25 -5.98 10.17 7.27
N ILE A 26 -5.93 8.87 6.98
CA ILE A 26 -4.72 8.05 7.11
C ILE A 26 -4.01 7.99 5.76
N LEU A 27 -2.71 8.28 5.78
CA LEU A 27 -1.79 8.11 4.67
C LEU A 27 -0.69 7.14 5.08
N VAL A 28 -0.48 6.11 4.26
CA VAL A 28 0.62 5.15 4.41
C VAL A 28 1.38 5.09 3.09
N GLU A 29 2.69 5.28 3.14
CA GLU A 29 3.55 5.17 1.98
C GLU A 29 4.75 4.30 2.31
N GLY A 30 5.08 3.37 1.41
CA GLY A 30 6.25 2.52 1.57
C GLY A 30 6.18 1.26 0.72
N THR A 31 7.20 0.42 0.88
CA THR A 31 7.30 -0.85 0.19
C THR A 31 6.48 -1.92 0.89
N VAL A 32 5.74 -2.72 0.12
CA VAL A 32 4.99 -3.87 0.62
C VAL A 32 5.97 -4.99 0.98
N THR A 33 5.97 -5.42 2.24
CA THR A 33 6.92 -6.41 2.76
C THR A 33 6.29 -7.79 2.97
N ALA A 34 4.97 -7.86 3.18
CA ALA A 34 4.24 -9.12 3.33
C ALA A 34 2.77 -8.98 2.90
N ILE A 35 2.19 -10.08 2.42
CA ILE A 35 0.77 -10.15 2.02
C ILE A 35 0.13 -11.33 2.75
N TYR A 36 -1.00 -11.06 3.38
CA TYR A 36 -1.86 -12.03 4.04
C TYR A 36 -3.25 -11.99 3.39
N ARG A 37 -4.12 -12.93 3.77
CA ARG A 37 -5.45 -13.08 3.18
C ARG A 37 -6.29 -11.78 3.20
N ASN A 38 -6.21 -11.02 4.30
CA ASN A 38 -7.09 -9.86 4.55
C ASN A 38 -6.32 -8.55 4.80
N TYR A 39 -5.00 -8.55 4.67
CA TYR A 39 -4.18 -7.35 4.84
C TYR A 39 -2.79 -7.54 4.21
N PHE A 40 -2.11 -6.43 3.95
CA PHE A 40 -0.70 -6.43 3.59
C PHE A 40 0.07 -5.44 4.47
N LEU A 41 1.38 -5.66 4.62
CA LEU A 41 2.25 -4.81 5.42
C LEU A 41 3.02 -3.85 4.52
N VAL A 42 2.99 -2.56 4.84
CA VAL A 42 3.70 -1.49 4.13
C VAL A 42 4.72 -0.84 5.05
N GLY A 43 5.95 -0.66 4.55
CA GLY A 43 7.07 -0.08 5.30
C GLY A 43 7.98 -1.14 5.94
N GLU A 44 9.00 -0.67 6.66
CA GLU A 44 10.06 -1.50 7.22
C GLU A 44 9.69 -2.07 8.60
N TYR A 45 10.00 -3.34 8.84
CA TYR A 45 9.91 -3.93 10.19
C TYR A 45 10.88 -3.21 11.15
N PRO A 46 10.48 -2.89 12.40
CA PRO A 46 9.22 -3.22 13.07
C PRO A 46 8.10 -2.16 12.90
N ARG A 47 8.33 -1.12 12.10
CA ARG A 47 7.40 0.02 11.92
C ARG A 47 6.43 -0.16 10.73
N SER A 48 6.25 -1.40 10.28
CA SER A 48 5.33 -1.72 9.19
C SER A 48 3.89 -1.43 9.59
N THR A 49 3.13 -0.82 8.69
CA THR A 49 1.70 -0.54 8.87
C THR A 49 0.88 -1.58 8.13
N ALA A 50 -0.15 -2.13 8.79
CA ALA A 50 -1.06 -3.07 8.17
C ALA A 50 -2.18 -2.33 7.42
N ILE A 51 -2.26 -2.57 6.11
CA ILE A 51 -3.35 -2.12 5.25
C ILE A 51 -4.37 -3.25 5.14
N ARG A 52 -5.51 -3.10 5.81
CA ARG A 52 -6.59 -4.10 5.86
C ARG A 52 -7.50 -3.96 4.65
N THR A 53 -7.75 -5.06 3.95
CA THR A 53 -8.53 -5.07 2.70
C THR A 53 -10.03 -5.00 2.91
N GLU A 54 -10.50 -5.01 4.17
CA GLU A 54 -11.91 -4.80 4.52
C GLU A 54 -12.33 -3.32 4.48
N TYR A 55 -11.35 -2.41 4.43
CA TYR A 55 -11.57 -0.97 4.28
C TYR A 55 -11.34 -0.53 2.83
N ASP A 56 -12.05 0.52 2.43
CA ASP A 56 -11.93 1.10 1.10
C ASP A 56 -10.68 2.01 1.01
N TRP A 57 -9.53 1.38 0.81
CA TRP A 57 -8.26 2.07 0.60
C TRP A 57 -8.13 2.49 -0.86
N ASP A 58 -7.80 3.76 -1.08
CA ASP A 58 -7.28 4.20 -2.37
C ASP A 58 -5.77 3.91 -2.42
N ILE A 59 -5.38 2.96 -3.29
CA ILE A 59 -4.01 2.43 -3.36
C ILE A 59 -3.38 2.78 -4.70
N TRP A 60 -2.20 3.39 -4.64
CA TRP A 60 -1.41 3.80 -5.80
C TRP A 60 -0.06 3.11 -5.77
N GLU A 61 0.28 2.37 -6.82
CA GLU A 61 1.64 1.91 -7.07
C GLU A 61 2.48 3.11 -7.53
N VAL A 62 3.57 3.38 -6.80
CA VAL A 62 4.50 4.48 -7.07
C VAL A 62 5.68 3.90 -7.83
N GLN A 63 5.83 4.28 -9.10
CA GLN A 63 7.03 3.97 -9.86
C GLN A 63 8.18 4.88 -9.38
N PRO A 64 9.41 4.35 -9.22
CA PRO A 64 10.59 5.14 -8.92
C PRO A 64 10.92 6.16 -10.03
#